data_AF-A0A843GMU8-F1
#
_entry.id   AF-A0A843GMU8-F1
#
_cell.length_a   1.000
_cell.length_b   1.000
_cell.length_c   1.000
_cell.angle_alpha   90.00
_cell.angle_beta   90.00
_cell.angle_gamma   90.00
#
_symmetry.space_group_name_H-M   'P 1'
#
loop_
_entity.id
_entity.type
_entity.pdbx_description
1 polymer ?
#
loop_
_entity_poly.entity_id
_entity_poly.type
_entity_poly.pdbx_seq_one_letter_code
_entity_poly.pdbx_strand_id
1 'polypeptide(L)'
;MEIYEIANQAIFDEPVLYKGIKIYPITIKYYQIVKSASQAFAINIADETDLSLIGLPYMEYLMKKASGDPEFMPIWNIFNCVLELSFREQIFSFRYEKDFLKLIVAVPTEKYNEEAMCVYKEKLSLYNELTVDDFHKILNEIQISQIKAELDSMANDLFVVHTFDDNDFEEIKKIICYLNDIDDTIYDTKWEAELKKTSDIMAKINRQNNPPAFEDLVDAVAFSLRKLPCEIMDMTVRRFDRYLDLEIEKENYRICKQAELSGTEFKTPLKHWLRAYKPKGRYSHAQNSGGGVQEVFKE
;
A
#
# COMPACT_ATOMS: atom_id res chain seq x y z
N MET A 1 -14.45 -7.17 -7.91
CA MET A 1 -14.73 -5.75 -7.62
C MET A 1 -14.37 -4.98 -8.87
N GLU A 2 -15.24 -4.10 -9.35
CA GLU A 2 -14.91 -3.34 -10.57
C GLU A 2 -13.85 -2.29 -10.25
N ILE A 3 -12.81 -2.15 -11.09
CA ILE A 3 -11.70 -1.19 -10.92
C ILE A 3 -12.23 0.25 -10.65
N TYR A 4 -13.41 0.58 -11.16
CA TYR A 4 -14.09 1.85 -10.94
C TYR A 4 -14.50 2.11 -9.49
N GLU A 5 -14.91 1.09 -8.74
CA GLU A 5 -15.29 1.24 -7.32
C GLU A 5 -14.07 1.56 -6.47
N ILE A 6 -12.97 0.84 -6.70
CA ILE A 6 -11.68 1.07 -6.05
C ILE A 6 -11.18 2.48 -6.35
N ALA A 7 -11.26 2.91 -7.62
CA ALA A 7 -10.84 4.24 -8.03
C ALA A 7 -11.64 5.35 -7.33
N ASN A 8 -12.96 5.19 -7.21
CA ASN A 8 -13.82 6.18 -6.53
C ASN A 8 -13.50 6.28 -5.03
N GLN A 9 -13.36 5.14 -4.34
CA GLN A 9 -12.99 5.11 -2.92
C GLN A 9 -11.59 5.71 -2.71
N ALA A 10 -10.65 5.36 -3.58
CA ALA A 10 -9.31 5.90 -3.55
C ALA A 10 -9.32 7.42 -3.73
N ILE A 11 -10.13 8.03 -4.60
CA ILE A 11 -10.16 9.51 -4.76
C ILE A 11 -10.34 10.21 -3.40
N PHE A 12 -11.20 9.68 -2.54
CA PHE A 12 -11.52 10.27 -1.24
C PHE A 12 -10.67 9.74 -0.09
N ASP A 13 -9.73 8.84 -0.33
CA ASP A 13 -8.94 8.12 0.69
C ASP A 13 -9.84 7.30 1.65
N GLU A 14 -10.96 6.80 1.14
CA GLU A 14 -11.83 5.90 1.88
C GLU A 14 -11.29 4.48 1.86
N PRO A 15 -11.50 3.68 2.93
CA PRO A 15 -11.13 2.28 2.92
C PRO A 15 -11.89 1.49 1.85
N VAL A 16 -11.20 0.58 1.19
CA VAL A 16 -11.77 -0.32 0.19
C VAL A 16 -12.29 -1.58 0.88
N LEU A 17 -13.56 -1.93 0.67
CA LEU A 17 -14.16 -3.14 1.24
C LEU A 17 -13.95 -4.33 0.31
N TYR A 18 -13.07 -5.27 0.66
CA TYR A 18 -12.83 -6.50 -0.10
C TYR A 18 -13.33 -7.71 0.68
N LYS A 19 -14.33 -8.44 0.18
CA LYS A 19 -14.83 -9.70 0.77
C LYS A 19 -15.06 -9.67 2.31
N GLY A 20 -15.50 -8.53 2.85
CA GLY A 20 -15.78 -8.34 4.27
C GLY A 20 -14.67 -7.71 5.10
N ILE A 21 -13.47 -7.52 4.53
CA ILE A 21 -12.36 -6.80 5.16
C ILE A 21 -12.23 -5.38 4.60
N LYS A 22 -11.73 -4.44 5.40
CA LYS A 22 -11.45 -3.06 4.99
C LYS A 22 -9.95 -2.89 4.74
N ILE A 23 -9.58 -2.33 3.60
CA ILE A 23 -8.18 -2.01 3.27
C ILE A 23 -8.05 -0.50 3.29
N TYR A 24 -7.27 0.01 4.25
CA TYR A 24 -7.11 1.43 4.49
C TYR A 24 -5.88 1.97 3.77
N PRO A 25 -5.95 3.21 3.25
CA PRO A 25 -4.76 3.89 2.81
C PRO A 25 -3.88 4.30 4.01
N ILE A 26 -2.58 4.30 3.79
CA ILE A 26 -1.53 4.57 4.78
C ILE A 26 -1.22 6.07 4.80
N THR A 27 -1.02 6.62 5.99
CA THR A 27 -0.73 8.06 6.18
C THR A 27 0.74 8.39 5.99
N ILE A 28 1.05 9.67 5.73
CA ILE A 28 2.41 10.15 5.49
C ILE A 28 3.36 9.95 6.69
N LYS A 29 2.82 9.73 7.89
CA LYS A 29 3.62 9.34 9.05
C LYS A 29 4.50 8.12 8.77
N TYR A 30 4.06 7.22 7.90
CA TYR A 30 4.75 6.00 7.52
C TYR A 30 5.36 6.07 6.11
N TYR A 31 5.58 7.28 5.58
CA TYR A 31 6.02 7.52 4.20
C TYR A 31 7.25 6.69 3.80
N GLN A 32 8.28 6.65 4.65
CA GLN A 32 9.52 5.91 4.36
C GLN A 32 9.31 4.39 4.22
N ILE A 33 8.40 3.83 5.03
CA ILE A 33 8.03 2.41 4.94
C ILE A 33 7.32 2.16 3.60
N VAL A 34 6.36 3.01 3.25
CA VAL A 34 5.60 2.88 1.98
C VAL A 34 6.51 3.03 0.77
N LYS A 35 7.44 4.00 0.77
CA LYS A 35 8.40 4.18 -0.33
C LYS A 35 9.42 3.06 -0.46
N SER A 36 9.65 2.30 0.61
CA SER A 36 10.49 1.09 0.57
C SER A 36 9.69 -0.17 0.20
N ALA A 37 8.36 -0.11 0.20
CA ALA A 37 7.50 -1.27 0.03
C ALA A 37 7.60 -1.93 -1.34
N SER A 38 7.96 -1.19 -2.40
CA SER A 38 8.13 -1.78 -3.74
C SER A 38 9.14 -2.93 -3.73
N GLN A 39 10.19 -2.84 -2.89
CA GLN A 39 11.18 -3.91 -2.73
C GLN A 39 10.59 -5.23 -2.19
N ALA A 40 9.43 -5.15 -1.53
CA ALA A 40 8.75 -6.28 -0.93
C ALA A 40 7.50 -6.73 -1.71
N PHE A 41 6.94 -5.85 -2.54
CA PHE A 41 5.72 -6.10 -3.33
C PHE A 41 6.02 -6.41 -4.81
N ALA A 42 7.19 -6.03 -5.32
CA ALA A 42 7.59 -6.22 -6.73
C ALA A 42 8.72 -7.26 -6.90
N ILE A 43 8.80 -8.27 -6.02
CA ILE A 43 9.91 -9.24 -6.08
C ILE A 43 9.77 -10.14 -7.31
N ASN A 44 10.83 -10.22 -8.10
CA ASN A 44 10.93 -11.17 -9.19
C ASN A 44 11.29 -12.57 -8.66
N ILE A 45 10.31 -13.47 -8.67
CA ILE A 45 10.47 -14.87 -8.22
C ILE A 45 11.08 -15.74 -9.34
N ALA A 46 11.10 -15.28 -10.60
CA ALA A 46 11.54 -16.08 -11.73
C ALA A 46 13.03 -16.42 -11.71
N ASP A 47 13.86 -15.60 -11.06
CA ASP A 47 15.30 -15.82 -10.91
C ASP A 47 15.67 -16.62 -9.66
N GLU A 48 14.69 -17.20 -8.98
CA GLU A 48 14.95 -18.02 -7.81
C GLU A 48 15.77 -19.26 -8.17
N THR A 49 16.81 -19.51 -7.37
CA THR A 49 17.75 -20.62 -7.55
C THR A 49 17.47 -21.77 -6.59
N ASP A 50 16.81 -21.50 -5.47
CA ASP A 50 16.42 -22.52 -4.51
C ASP A 50 15.23 -23.33 -5.05
N LEU A 51 15.49 -24.61 -5.35
CA LEU A 51 14.50 -25.57 -5.85
C LEU A 51 13.28 -25.72 -4.92
N SER A 52 13.42 -25.45 -3.62
CA SER A 52 12.31 -25.53 -2.66
C SER A 52 11.38 -24.33 -2.70
N LEU A 53 11.83 -23.22 -3.31
CA LEU A 53 11.09 -21.96 -3.42
C LEU A 53 10.49 -21.74 -4.81
N ILE A 54 11.02 -22.41 -5.84
CA ILE A 54 10.54 -22.29 -7.22
C ILE A 54 9.10 -22.80 -7.34
N GLY A 55 8.24 -22.00 -7.97
CA GLY A 55 6.84 -22.34 -8.25
C GLY A 55 5.89 -22.17 -7.07
N LEU A 56 6.38 -21.67 -5.92
CA LEU A 56 5.52 -21.30 -4.80
C LEU A 56 4.69 -20.05 -5.14
N PRO A 57 3.45 -19.96 -4.61
CA PRO A 57 2.69 -18.71 -4.61
C PRO A 57 3.46 -17.59 -3.91
N TYR A 58 3.21 -16.33 -4.33
CA TYR A 58 3.97 -15.16 -3.86
C TYR A 58 4.06 -15.05 -2.33
N MET A 59 2.92 -15.19 -1.65
CA MET A 59 2.83 -15.12 -0.19
C MET A 59 3.66 -16.22 0.50
N GLU A 60 3.57 -17.46 -0.01
CA GLU A 60 4.31 -18.60 0.54
C GLU A 60 5.80 -18.49 0.28
N TYR A 61 6.17 -18.02 -0.92
CA TYR A 61 7.54 -17.71 -1.29
C TYR A 61 8.17 -16.72 -0.30
N LEU A 62 7.53 -15.57 -0.05
CA LEU A 62 8.03 -14.56 0.86
C LEU A 62 8.30 -15.13 2.26
N MET A 63 7.33 -15.87 2.81
CA MET A 63 7.40 -16.39 4.16
C MET A 63 8.48 -17.48 4.31
N LYS A 64 8.58 -18.40 3.33
CA LYS A 64 9.61 -19.45 3.35
C LYS A 64 11.00 -18.87 3.14
N LYS A 65 11.15 -17.92 2.21
CA LYS A 65 12.44 -17.26 1.95
C LYS A 65 12.92 -16.49 3.18
N ALA A 66 12.04 -15.72 3.83
CA ALA A 66 12.38 -15.00 5.07
C ALA A 66 12.79 -15.94 6.22
N SER A 67 12.21 -17.15 6.27
CA SER A 67 12.55 -18.14 7.29
C SER A 67 13.91 -18.81 7.05
N GLY A 68 14.32 -18.94 5.79
CA GLY A 68 15.59 -19.56 5.40
C GLY A 68 16.76 -18.60 5.20
N ASP A 69 16.48 -17.33 4.89
CA ASP A 69 17.47 -16.31 4.57
C ASP A 69 17.33 -15.07 5.48
N PRO A 70 18.23 -14.91 6.46
CA PRO A 70 18.24 -13.74 7.34
C PRO A 70 18.42 -12.40 6.60
N GLU A 71 19.06 -12.37 5.43
CA GLU A 71 19.23 -11.15 4.64
C GLU A 71 17.92 -10.72 3.98
N PHE A 72 16.97 -11.65 3.82
CA PHE A 72 15.63 -11.38 3.29
C PHE A 72 14.64 -10.90 4.36
N MET A 73 14.96 -11.13 5.65
CA MET A 73 14.08 -10.75 6.77
C MET A 73 13.67 -9.26 6.80
N PRO A 74 14.54 -8.28 6.45
CA PRO A 74 14.12 -6.88 6.34
C PRO A 74 13.01 -6.65 5.32
N ILE A 75 13.03 -7.35 4.18
CA ILE A 75 12.01 -7.25 3.13
C ILE A 75 10.67 -7.78 3.64
N TRP A 76 10.72 -8.94 4.33
CA TRP A 76 9.55 -9.52 4.99
C TRP A 76 8.97 -8.61 6.08
N ASN A 77 9.82 -7.94 6.86
CA ASN A 77 9.36 -6.99 7.87
C ASN A 77 8.65 -5.79 7.23
N ILE A 78 9.19 -5.22 6.15
CA ILE A 78 8.53 -4.13 5.41
C ILE A 78 7.16 -4.59 4.90
N PHE A 79 7.10 -5.78 4.31
CA PHE A 79 5.85 -6.37 3.82
C PHE A 79 4.79 -6.47 4.94
N ASN A 80 5.15 -7.04 6.09
CA ASN A 80 4.25 -7.16 7.23
C ASN A 80 3.82 -5.80 7.79
N CYS A 81 4.74 -4.84 7.89
CA CYS A 81 4.39 -3.49 8.35
C CYS A 81 3.38 -2.83 7.40
N VAL A 82 3.52 -2.99 6.08
CA VAL A 82 2.55 -2.44 5.12
C VAL A 82 1.19 -3.11 5.25
N LEU A 83 1.13 -4.43 5.45
CA LEU A 83 -0.13 -5.14 5.72
C LEU A 83 -0.78 -4.66 7.02
N GLU A 84 0.00 -4.53 8.10
CA GLU A 84 -0.49 -4.04 9.40
C GLU A 84 -1.07 -2.63 9.29
N LEU A 85 -0.35 -1.72 8.62
CA LEU A 85 -0.82 -0.35 8.37
C LEU A 85 -2.06 -0.30 7.47
N SER A 86 -2.18 -1.24 6.53
CA SER A 86 -3.32 -1.32 5.60
C SER A 86 -4.55 -1.95 6.26
N PHE A 87 -4.38 -2.87 7.20
CA PHE A 87 -5.50 -3.51 7.90
C PHE A 87 -5.92 -2.78 9.18
N ARG A 88 -5.05 -1.94 9.76
CA ARG A 88 -5.28 -1.09 10.94
C ARG A 88 -5.83 -1.88 12.14
N GLU A 89 -7.14 -1.79 12.35
CA GLU A 89 -7.85 -2.37 13.50
C GLU A 89 -8.08 -3.89 13.32
N GLN A 90 -7.87 -4.42 12.12
CA GLN A 90 -8.02 -5.84 11.83
C GLN A 90 -6.70 -6.56 12.07
N ILE A 91 -6.78 -7.71 12.72
CA ILE A 91 -5.62 -8.54 13.02
C ILE A 91 -5.44 -9.52 11.87
N PHE A 92 -4.21 -9.70 11.38
CA PHE A 92 -3.94 -10.70 10.35
C PHE A 92 -2.85 -11.68 10.79
N SER A 93 -2.88 -12.87 10.20
CA SER A 93 -1.84 -13.89 10.38
C SER A 93 -1.79 -14.81 9.17
N PHE A 94 -0.68 -15.52 9.01
CA PHE A 94 -0.52 -16.55 7.99
C PHE A 94 -0.58 -17.93 8.64
N ARG A 95 -1.33 -18.86 8.04
CA ARG A 95 -1.47 -20.23 8.55
C ARG A 95 -1.56 -21.23 7.42
N TYR A 96 -0.92 -22.38 7.58
CA TYR A 96 -1.13 -23.51 6.67
C TYR A 96 -2.44 -24.23 6.99
N GLU A 97 -3.30 -24.37 5.98
CA GLU A 97 -4.49 -25.21 6.02
C GLU A 97 -4.45 -26.19 4.84
N LYS A 98 -4.42 -27.50 5.17
CA LYS A 98 -4.38 -28.58 4.16
C LYS A 98 -3.24 -28.36 3.14
N ASP A 99 -2.05 -28.08 3.65
CA ASP A 99 -0.81 -27.85 2.89
C ASP A 99 -0.72 -26.53 2.10
N PHE A 100 -1.77 -25.70 2.12
CA PHE A 100 -1.74 -24.38 1.47
C PHE A 100 -1.61 -23.27 2.51
N LEU A 101 -0.75 -22.29 2.25
CA LEU A 101 -0.69 -21.09 3.06
C LEU A 101 -1.95 -20.25 2.84
N LYS A 102 -2.56 -19.77 3.92
CA LYS A 102 -3.72 -18.89 3.90
C LYS A 102 -3.44 -17.62 4.68
N LEU A 103 -3.95 -16.50 4.18
CA LEU A 103 -4.05 -15.25 4.92
C LEU A 103 -5.35 -15.29 5.74
N ILE A 104 -5.23 -15.18 7.05
CA ILE A 104 -6.37 -15.10 7.97
C ILE A 104 -6.46 -13.66 8.47
N VAL A 105 -7.63 -13.02 8.30
CA VAL A 105 -7.91 -11.67 8.80
C VAL A 105 -9.10 -11.73 9.75
N ALA A 106 -8.87 -11.33 11.00
CA ALA A 106 -9.88 -11.20 12.04
C ALA A 106 -10.37 -9.76 12.11
N VAL A 107 -11.65 -9.57 11.78
CA VAL A 107 -12.32 -8.26 11.75
C VAL A 107 -13.07 -8.04 13.06
N PRO A 108 -12.80 -6.95 13.80
CA PRO A 108 -13.54 -6.64 15.03
C PRO A 108 -15.05 -6.56 14.82
N THR A 109 -15.83 -7.16 15.71
CA THR A 109 -17.30 -7.04 15.75
C THR A 109 -17.72 -5.80 16.56
N GLU A 110 -19.02 -5.51 16.61
CA GLU A 110 -19.57 -4.47 17.50
C GLU A 110 -19.34 -4.75 18.99
N LYS A 111 -19.11 -6.02 19.36
CA LYS A 111 -18.78 -6.41 20.74
C LYS A 111 -17.33 -6.14 21.09
N TYR A 112 -16.47 -5.86 20.10
CA TYR A 112 -15.08 -5.55 20.32
C TYR A 112 -14.93 -4.21 21.05
N ASN A 113 -14.27 -4.25 22.20
CA ASN A 113 -13.80 -3.07 22.91
C ASN A 113 -12.49 -3.40 23.63
N GLU A 114 -11.76 -2.36 24.07
CA GLU A 114 -10.44 -2.52 24.70
C GLU A 114 -10.50 -3.37 25.97
N GLU A 115 -11.57 -3.25 26.76
CA GLU A 115 -11.76 -4.03 27.99
C GLU A 115 -11.92 -5.53 27.69
N ALA A 116 -12.79 -5.88 26.74
CA ALA A 116 -13.03 -7.25 26.33
C ALA A 116 -11.78 -7.88 25.70
N MET A 117 -11.02 -7.09 24.94
CA MET A 117 -9.74 -7.54 24.38
C MET A 117 -8.68 -7.74 25.48
N CYS A 118 -8.68 -6.92 26.53
CA CYS A 118 -7.81 -7.10 27.69
C CYS A 118 -8.11 -8.45 28.38
N VAL A 119 -9.38 -8.72 28.67
CA VAL A 119 -9.81 -10.00 29.28
C VAL A 119 -9.45 -11.19 28.39
N TYR A 120 -9.62 -11.05 27.07
CA TYR A 120 -9.20 -12.08 26.11
C TYR A 120 -7.69 -12.35 26.17
N LYS A 121 -6.86 -11.30 26.18
CA LYS A 121 -5.39 -11.41 26.27
C LYS A 121 -4.94 -12.05 27.57
N GLU A 122 -5.55 -11.69 28.70
CA GLU A 122 -5.25 -12.29 30.01
C GLU A 122 -5.53 -13.80 30.00
N LYS A 123 -6.70 -14.21 29.50
CA LYS A 123 -7.04 -15.64 29.34
C LYS A 123 -6.11 -16.36 28.37
N LEU A 124 -5.70 -15.70 27.29
CA LEU A 124 -4.75 -16.26 26.32
C LEU A 124 -3.36 -16.46 26.94
N SER A 125 -2.89 -15.52 27.78
CA SER A 125 -1.64 -15.68 28.54
C SER A 125 -1.72 -16.89 29.46
N LEU A 126 -2.80 -17.01 30.24
CA LEU A 126 -3.02 -18.14 31.13
C LEU A 126 -3.05 -19.48 30.37
N TYR A 127 -3.73 -19.53 29.22
CA TYR A 127 -3.74 -20.71 28.35
C TYR A 127 -2.32 -21.07 27.87
N ASN A 128 -1.56 -20.10 27.40
CA ASN A 128 -0.18 -20.32 26.94
C ASN A 128 0.69 -20.85 28.09
N GLU A 129 0.64 -20.25 29.28
CA GLU A 129 1.38 -20.71 30.46
C GLU A 129 1.06 -22.18 30.81
N LEU A 130 -0.21 -22.58 30.74
CA LEU A 130 -0.64 -23.95 31.05
C LEU A 130 -0.24 -24.99 29.99
N THR A 131 0.13 -24.56 28.78
CA THR A 131 0.44 -25.44 27.65
C THR A 131 1.93 -25.63 27.38
N VAL A 132 2.80 -24.85 28.02
CA VAL A 132 4.26 -24.87 27.82
C VAL A 132 4.93 -26.08 28.49
N ASP A 133 4.33 -26.69 29.52
CA ASP A 133 4.91 -27.80 30.27
C ASP A 133 4.10 -29.10 30.12
N ASP A 134 4.71 -30.13 29.51
CA ASP A 134 4.09 -31.43 29.22
C ASP A 134 3.60 -32.14 30.50
N PHE A 135 4.23 -31.89 31.66
CA PHE A 135 3.81 -32.45 32.94
C PHE A 135 2.52 -31.80 33.49
N HIS A 136 2.35 -30.49 33.27
CA HIS A 136 1.14 -29.75 33.67
C HIS A 136 -0.03 -30.03 32.73
N LYS A 137 0.27 -30.31 31.46
CA LYS A 137 -0.74 -30.63 30.43
C LYS A 137 -1.58 -31.84 30.80
N ILE A 138 -0.97 -32.92 31.30
CA ILE A 138 -1.66 -34.17 31.67
C ILE A 138 -2.55 -33.98 32.91
N LEU A 139 -2.11 -33.20 33.89
CA LEU A 139 -2.87 -32.98 35.14
C LEU A 139 -4.07 -32.04 34.93
N ASN A 140 -4.01 -31.15 33.93
CA ASN A 140 -4.98 -30.08 33.72
C ASN A 140 -5.73 -30.14 32.37
N GLU A 141 -5.75 -31.29 31.67
CA GLU A 141 -6.37 -31.41 30.33
C GLU A 141 -7.82 -30.88 30.27
N ILE A 142 -8.61 -31.13 31.32
CA ILE A 142 -10.00 -30.66 31.41
C ILE A 142 -10.04 -29.13 31.51
N GLN A 143 -9.20 -28.53 32.36
CA GLN A 143 -9.13 -27.08 32.54
C GLN A 143 -8.63 -26.38 31.28
N ILE A 144 -7.61 -26.93 30.63
CA ILE A 144 -7.08 -26.42 29.35
C ILE A 144 -8.16 -26.45 28.28
N SER A 145 -8.93 -27.54 28.21
CA SER A 145 -10.04 -27.68 27.25
C SER A 145 -11.16 -26.67 27.50
N GLN A 146 -11.49 -26.40 28.78
CA GLN A 146 -12.48 -25.39 29.15
C GLN A 146 -12.02 -23.97 28.79
N ILE A 147 -10.79 -23.60 29.17
CA ILE A 147 -10.21 -22.28 28.85
C ILE A 147 -10.15 -22.09 27.33
N LYS A 148 -9.77 -23.13 26.58
CA LYS A 148 -9.77 -23.09 25.12
C LYS A 148 -11.16 -22.86 24.54
N ALA A 149 -12.17 -23.59 25.00
CA ALA A 149 -13.54 -23.40 24.54
C ALA A 149 -14.07 -21.99 24.86
N GLU A 150 -13.72 -21.44 26.02
CA GLU A 150 -14.03 -20.06 26.38
C GLU A 150 -13.31 -19.06 25.46
N LEU A 151 -12.02 -19.26 25.20
CA LEU A 151 -11.25 -18.43 24.26
C LEU A 151 -11.84 -18.48 22.85
N ASP A 152 -12.21 -19.66 22.36
CA ASP A 152 -12.84 -19.83 21.05
C ASP A 152 -14.20 -19.13 21.00
N SER A 153 -15.01 -19.23 22.07
CA SER A 153 -16.28 -18.52 22.18
C SER A 153 -16.08 -17.00 22.19
N MET A 154 -15.12 -16.50 22.98
CA MET A 154 -14.79 -15.08 23.04
C MET A 154 -14.26 -14.57 21.70
N ALA A 155 -13.39 -15.33 21.04
CA ALA A 155 -12.85 -14.96 19.74
C ALA A 155 -13.95 -14.84 18.69
N ASN A 156 -14.92 -15.77 18.67
CA ASN A 156 -16.07 -15.73 17.76
C ASN A 156 -17.02 -14.55 18.06
N ASP A 157 -17.13 -14.14 19.32
CA ASP A 157 -17.93 -12.98 19.70
C ASP A 157 -17.23 -11.66 19.33
N LEU A 158 -15.90 -11.60 19.48
CA LEU A 158 -15.09 -10.40 19.27
C LEU A 158 -14.70 -10.19 17.80
N PHE A 159 -14.59 -11.25 17.01
CA PHE A 159 -14.06 -11.19 15.67
C PHE A 159 -14.86 -12.02 14.67
N VAL A 160 -15.02 -11.48 13.46
CA VAL A 160 -15.37 -12.25 12.27
C VAL A 160 -14.09 -12.62 11.54
N VAL A 161 -13.84 -13.92 11.42
CA VAL A 161 -12.62 -14.44 10.78
C VAL A 161 -12.87 -14.68 9.29
N HIS A 162 -12.04 -14.07 8.46
CA HIS A 162 -12.01 -14.27 7.01
C HIS A 162 -10.72 -15.00 6.62
N THR A 163 -10.85 -16.01 5.77
CA THR A 163 -9.70 -16.79 5.25
C THR A 163 -9.58 -16.55 3.75
N PHE A 164 -8.37 -16.22 3.31
CA PHE A 164 -8.05 -15.88 1.93
C PHE A 164 -6.98 -16.84 1.39
N ASP A 165 -7.16 -17.23 0.13
CA ASP A 165 -6.17 -18.01 -0.62
C ASP A 165 -5.20 -17.10 -1.39
N ASP A 166 -4.31 -17.70 -2.18
CA ASP A 166 -3.28 -16.97 -2.92
C ASP A 166 -3.87 -16.02 -3.97
N ASN A 167 -4.97 -16.40 -4.63
CA ASN A 167 -5.61 -15.54 -5.63
C ASN A 167 -6.24 -14.32 -4.95
N ASP A 168 -6.90 -14.53 -3.81
CA ASP A 168 -7.44 -13.45 -3.00
C ASP A 168 -6.34 -12.53 -2.46
N PHE A 169 -5.21 -13.12 -2.06
CA PHE A 169 -4.05 -12.36 -1.61
C PHE A 169 -3.50 -11.46 -2.72
N GLU A 170 -3.37 -11.93 -3.96
CA GLU A 170 -2.91 -11.10 -5.08
C GLU A 170 -3.84 -9.91 -5.36
N GLU A 171 -5.15 -10.08 -5.22
CA GLU A 171 -6.09 -8.97 -5.36
C GLU A 171 -5.98 -7.97 -4.19
N ILE A 172 -5.86 -8.45 -2.96
CA ILE A 172 -5.59 -7.60 -1.78
C ILE A 172 -4.30 -6.81 -1.97
N LYS A 173 -3.23 -7.47 -2.43
CA LYS A 173 -1.94 -6.87 -2.73
C LYS A 173 -2.07 -5.73 -3.73
N LYS A 174 -2.77 -5.94 -4.85
CA LYS A 174 -3.03 -4.90 -5.86
C LYS A 174 -3.79 -3.72 -5.28
N ILE A 175 -4.81 -3.97 -4.45
CA ILE A 175 -5.57 -2.90 -3.79
C ILE A 175 -4.65 -2.08 -2.88
N ILE A 176 -3.82 -2.74 -2.06
CA ILE A 176 -2.85 -2.08 -1.18
C ILE A 176 -1.88 -1.23 -2.00
N CYS A 177 -1.34 -1.77 -3.08
CA CYS A 177 -0.39 -1.04 -3.93
C CYS A 177 -1.04 0.19 -4.56
N TYR A 178 -2.24 0.03 -5.09
CA TYR A 178 -3.00 1.13 -5.70
C TYR A 178 -3.37 2.25 -4.70
N LEU A 179 -3.81 1.90 -3.49
CA LEU A 179 -4.22 2.88 -2.48
C LEU A 179 -3.03 3.71 -1.94
N ASN A 180 -1.83 3.16 -2.02
CA ASN A 180 -0.63 3.72 -1.40
C ASN A 180 0.43 4.19 -2.40
N ASP A 181 0.14 4.12 -3.70
CA ASP A 181 1.08 4.46 -4.78
C ASP A 181 2.40 3.67 -4.68
N ILE A 182 2.29 2.37 -4.39
CA ILE A 182 3.42 1.44 -4.37
C ILE A 182 3.54 0.84 -5.78
N ASP A 183 4.71 0.98 -6.39
CA ASP A 183 5.03 0.30 -7.64
C ASP A 183 5.20 -1.20 -7.37
N ASP A 184 4.29 -2.01 -7.92
CA ASP A 184 4.32 -3.48 -7.88
C ASP A 184 4.82 -4.08 -9.22
N THR A 185 5.35 -3.25 -10.11
CA THR A 185 5.89 -3.69 -11.41
C THR A 185 7.10 -4.59 -11.22
N ILE A 186 6.98 -5.83 -11.68
CA ILE A 186 8.11 -6.78 -11.73
C ILE A 186 8.94 -6.48 -12.97
N TYR A 187 10.23 -6.21 -12.79
CA TYR A 187 11.16 -5.97 -13.88
C TYR A 187 12.01 -7.23 -14.13
N ASP A 188 12.47 -7.41 -15.36
CA ASP A 188 13.46 -8.45 -15.69
C ASP A 188 14.76 -8.19 -14.92
N THR A 189 15.48 -9.24 -14.50
CA THR A 189 16.73 -9.15 -13.71
C THR A 189 17.75 -8.18 -14.30
N LYS A 190 17.85 -8.17 -15.63
CA LYS A 190 18.77 -7.29 -16.36
C LYS A 190 18.41 -5.83 -16.18
N TRP A 191 17.11 -5.51 -16.28
CA TRP A 191 16.58 -4.17 -16.08
C TRP A 191 16.64 -3.77 -14.61
N GLU A 192 16.35 -4.67 -13.67
CA GLU A 192 16.52 -4.41 -12.23
C GLU A 192 17.97 -4.05 -11.90
N ALA A 193 18.94 -4.80 -12.42
CA ALA A 193 20.34 -4.51 -12.23
C ALA A 193 20.75 -3.14 -12.82
N GLU A 194 20.17 -2.75 -13.95
CA GLU A 194 20.41 -1.46 -14.60
C GLU A 194 19.75 -0.29 -13.85
N LEU A 195 18.51 -0.47 -13.37
CA LEU A 195 17.79 0.48 -12.52
C LEU A 195 18.50 0.66 -11.18
N LYS A 196 18.98 -0.42 -10.56
CA LYS A 196 19.76 -0.36 -9.32
C LYS A 196 21.07 0.42 -9.52
N LYS A 197 21.81 0.15 -10.60
CA LYS A 197 23.01 0.94 -10.93
C LYS A 197 22.69 2.41 -11.15
N THR A 198 21.61 2.70 -11.87
CA THR A 198 21.16 4.07 -12.11
C THR A 198 20.78 4.76 -10.79
N SER A 199 20.06 4.06 -9.92
CA SER A 199 19.68 4.52 -8.59
C SER A 199 20.91 4.81 -7.72
N ASP A 200 21.91 3.92 -7.72
CA ASP A 200 23.17 4.13 -6.98
C ASP A 200 23.96 5.33 -7.51
N ILE A 201 23.96 5.55 -8.83
CA ILE A 201 24.56 6.73 -9.45
C ILE A 201 23.80 7.99 -9.05
N MET A 202 22.46 7.99 -9.11
CA MET A 202 21.64 9.10 -8.66
C MET A 202 21.84 9.38 -7.17
N ALA A 203 21.93 8.35 -6.33
CA ALA A 203 22.21 8.51 -4.90
C ALA A 203 23.59 9.17 -4.67
N LYS A 204 24.61 8.83 -5.47
CA LYS A 204 25.92 9.49 -5.43
C LYS A 204 25.87 10.95 -5.87
N ILE A 205 25.15 11.24 -6.96
CA ILE A 205 24.93 12.61 -7.45
C ILE A 205 24.16 13.43 -6.41
N ASN A 206 23.12 12.85 -5.82
CA ASN A 206 22.33 13.48 -4.78
C ASN A 206 23.18 13.77 -3.54
N ARG A 207 24.03 12.83 -3.08
CA ARG A 207 24.97 13.13 -1.96
C ARG A 207 25.87 14.34 -2.22
N GLN A 208 26.16 14.66 -3.49
CA GLN A 208 26.91 15.87 -3.86
C GLN A 208 26.02 17.13 -3.91
N ASN A 209 24.75 16.98 -4.28
CA ASN A 209 23.81 18.09 -4.47
C ASN A 209 22.89 18.36 -3.28
N ASN A 210 23.03 17.60 -2.18
CA ASN A 210 22.21 17.68 -0.97
C ASN A 210 20.69 17.66 -1.31
N PRO A 211 20.10 16.49 -1.62
CA PRO A 211 18.70 16.39 -2.01
C PRO A 211 17.81 16.92 -0.88
N PRO A 212 16.61 17.42 -1.22
CA PRO A 212 15.65 17.80 -0.20
C PRO A 212 15.37 16.61 0.71
N ALA A 213 15.46 16.84 2.01
CA ALA A 213 15.05 15.87 3.01
C ALA A 213 13.53 15.67 2.93
N PHE A 214 13.04 14.57 3.50
CA PHE A 214 11.60 14.35 3.57
C PHE A 214 10.88 15.50 4.30
N GLU A 215 11.50 16.08 5.33
CA GLU A 215 11.00 17.26 6.02
C GLU A 215 10.82 18.46 5.07
N ASP A 216 11.78 18.71 4.17
CA ASP A 216 11.66 19.78 3.16
C ASP A 216 10.48 19.54 2.22
N LEU A 217 10.21 18.28 1.85
CA LEU A 217 9.05 17.93 1.02
C LEU A 217 7.73 18.15 1.76
N VAL A 218 7.69 17.77 3.04
CA VAL A 218 6.54 18.01 3.92
C VAL A 218 6.28 19.51 4.04
N ASP A 219 7.31 20.31 4.29
CA ASP A 219 7.20 21.77 4.39
C ASP A 219 6.78 22.41 3.08
N ALA A 220 7.31 21.95 1.94
CA ALA A 220 6.92 22.46 0.62
C ALA A 220 5.43 22.23 0.32
N VAL A 221 4.92 21.02 0.61
CA VAL A 221 3.50 20.70 0.44
C VAL A 221 2.64 21.45 1.45
N ALA A 222 3.05 21.50 2.72
CA ALA A 222 2.34 22.22 3.78
C ALA A 222 2.22 23.72 3.43
N PHE A 223 3.31 24.34 2.99
CA PHE A 223 3.35 25.72 2.53
C PHE A 223 2.41 25.95 1.35
N SER A 224 2.44 25.07 0.35
CA SER A 224 1.59 25.16 -0.84
C SER A 224 0.09 25.05 -0.50
N LEU A 225 -0.24 24.21 0.47
CA LEU A 225 -1.60 24.02 0.98
C LEU A 225 -2.03 25.08 2.01
N ARG A 226 -1.10 25.95 2.45
CA ARG A 226 -1.29 26.91 3.55
C ARG A 226 -1.74 26.23 4.85
N LYS A 227 -1.11 25.11 5.16
CA LYS A 227 -1.31 24.31 6.37
C LYS A 227 -0.01 24.16 7.14
N LEU A 228 -0.12 23.82 8.42
CA LEU A 228 1.01 23.40 9.24
C LEU A 228 1.38 21.94 8.93
N PRO A 229 2.65 21.53 9.10
CA PRO A 229 3.07 20.14 8.92
C PRO A 229 2.24 19.13 9.74
N CYS A 230 1.86 19.48 10.97
CA CYS A 230 1.01 18.64 11.80
C CYS A 230 -0.40 18.43 11.23
N GLU A 231 -0.93 19.41 10.47
CA GLU A 231 -2.26 19.34 9.85
C GLU A 231 -2.28 18.48 8.57
N ILE A 232 -1.12 18.12 8.03
CA ILE A 232 -1.01 17.23 6.87
C ILE A 232 -0.52 15.83 7.24
N MET A 233 -0.19 15.57 8.51
CA MET A 233 0.31 14.27 8.99
C MET A 233 -0.68 13.11 8.77
N ASP A 234 -1.98 13.41 8.84
CA ASP A 234 -3.06 12.43 8.62
C ASP A 234 -3.41 12.25 7.13
N MET A 235 -2.75 12.98 6.23
CA MET A 235 -2.89 12.79 4.80
C MET A 235 -2.34 11.42 4.38
N THR A 236 -2.92 10.81 3.36
CA THR A 236 -2.40 9.56 2.79
C THR A 236 -1.13 9.81 1.99
N VAL A 237 -0.24 8.82 1.93
CA VAL A 237 0.98 8.87 1.11
C VAL A 237 0.66 9.21 -0.35
N ARG A 238 -0.29 8.49 -0.94
CA ARG A 238 -0.75 8.72 -2.32
C ARG A 238 -1.25 10.16 -2.56
N ARG A 239 -2.00 10.74 -1.61
CA ARG A 239 -2.50 12.12 -1.76
C ARG A 239 -1.37 13.14 -1.62
N PHE A 240 -0.41 12.87 -0.73
CA PHE A 240 0.78 13.70 -0.55
C PHE A 240 1.64 13.72 -1.81
N ASP A 241 1.97 12.55 -2.37
CA ASP A 241 2.75 12.44 -3.62
C ASP A 241 2.05 13.15 -4.76
N ARG A 242 0.72 12.97 -4.88
CA ARG A 242 -0.08 13.66 -5.88
C ARG A 242 -0.01 15.18 -5.75
N TYR A 243 0.00 15.74 -4.53
CA TYR A 243 0.13 17.18 -4.36
C TYR A 243 1.53 17.67 -4.70
N LEU A 244 2.56 16.90 -4.34
CA LEU A 244 3.93 17.20 -4.70
C LEU A 244 4.10 17.25 -6.23
N ASP A 245 3.60 16.23 -6.94
CA ASP A 245 3.61 16.17 -8.40
C ASP A 245 2.86 17.33 -9.03
N LEU A 246 1.66 17.65 -8.52
CA LEU A 246 0.86 18.77 -9.04
C LEU A 246 1.57 20.11 -8.88
N GLU A 247 2.25 20.36 -7.76
CA GLU A 247 3.02 21.59 -7.56
C GLU A 247 4.25 21.64 -8.48
N ILE A 248 4.97 20.53 -8.65
CA ILE A 248 6.09 20.44 -9.60
C ILE A 248 5.61 20.70 -11.04
N GLU A 249 4.52 20.07 -11.47
CA GLU A 249 3.96 20.25 -12.81
C GLU A 249 3.46 21.68 -13.05
N LYS A 250 2.82 22.28 -12.04
CA LYS A 250 2.32 23.65 -12.08
C LYS A 250 3.46 24.67 -12.18
N GLU A 251 4.53 24.47 -11.42
CA GLU A 251 5.69 25.37 -11.46
C GLU A 251 6.46 25.22 -12.78
N ASN A 252 6.68 24.00 -13.26
CA ASN A 252 7.25 23.74 -14.58
C ASN A 252 6.42 24.40 -15.70
N TYR A 253 5.09 24.28 -15.63
CA TYR A 253 4.20 24.94 -16.58
C TYR A 253 4.35 26.46 -16.56
N ARG A 254 4.44 27.09 -15.37
CA ARG A 254 4.66 28.54 -15.24
C ARG A 254 5.99 28.97 -15.86
N ILE A 255 7.08 28.26 -15.55
CA ILE A 255 8.41 28.53 -16.10
C ILE A 255 8.38 28.45 -17.63
N CYS A 256 7.86 27.35 -18.18
CA CYS A 256 7.76 27.17 -19.62
C CYS A 256 6.86 28.23 -20.26
N LYS A 257 5.73 28.60 -19.62
CA LYS A 257 4.84 29.63 -20.14
C LYS A 257 5.50 31.01 -20.14
N GLN A 258 6.29 31.33 -19.12
CA GLN A 258 7.05 32.58 -19.07
C GLN A 258 8.15 32.61 -20.15
N ALA A 259 8.82 31.49 -20.39
CA ALA A 259 9.79 31.36 -21.49
C ALA A 259 9.14 31.54 -22.86
N GLU A 260 7.95 30.97 -23.06
CA GLU A 260 7.14 31.17 -24.28
C GLU A 260 6.77 32.65 -24.47
N LEU A 261 6.29 33.32 -23.42
CA LEU A 261 5.99 34.75 -23.43
C LEU A 261 7.22 35.63 -23.69
N SER A 262 8.41 35.12 -23.35
CA SER A 262 9.70 35.77 -23.60
C SER A 262 10.27 35.47 -25.00
N GLY A 263 9.53 34.73 -25.83
CA GLY A 263 9.88 34.45 -27.23
C GLY A 263 10.57 33.11 -27.48
N THR A 264 10.57 32.18 -26.51
CA THR A 264 11.09 30.81 -26.73
C THR A 264 10.04 29.96 -27.45
N GLU A 265 10.40 29.36 -28.59
CA GLU A 265 9.53 28.41 -29.30
C GLU A 265 9.82 26.97 -28.85
N PHE A 266 8.79 26.26 -28.38
CA PHE A 266 8.90 24.85 -28.00
C PHE A 266 8.57 23.93 -29.18
N LYS A 267 9.26 22.78 -29.28
CA LYS A 267 9.00 21.76 -30.33
C LYS A 267 7.57 21.20 -30.29
N THR A 268 6.94 21.22 -29.13
CA THR A 268 5.56 20.78 -28.92
C THR A 268 4.79 21.86 -28.17
N PRO A 269 3.48 22.04 -28.44
CA PRO A 269 2.67 23.00 -27.71
C PRO A 269 2.69 22.69 -26.22
N LEU A 270 2.87 23.72 -25.40
CA LEU A 270 2.92 23.57 -23.95
C LEU A 270 1.58 23.00 -23.45
N LYS A 271 1.62 21.80 -22.87
CA LYS A 271 0.44 21.18 -22.26
C LYS A 271 0.15 21.84 -20.92
N HIS A 272 -1.12 22.12 -20.65
CA HIS A 272 -1.54 22.61 -19.34
C HIS A 272 -1.26 21.55 -18.26
N TRP A 273 -0.78 21.99 -17.09
CA TRP A 273 -0.39 21.10 -15.97
C TRP A 273 -1.53 20.21 -15.49
N LEU A 274 -2.78 20.67 -15.54
CA LEU A 274 -3.95 19.80 -15.43
C LEU A 274 -4.18 18.99 -16.71
N ARG A 275 -3.36 17.95 -16.95
CA ARG A 275 -3.33 17.13 -18.18
C ARG A 275 -4.69 16.53 -18.58
N ALA A 276 -5.60 16.32 -17.61
CA ALA A 276 -6.92 15.71 -17.80
C ALA A 276 -8.09 16.71 -17.85
N TYR A 277 -7.86 17.99 -17.54
CA TYR A 277 -8.96 18.96 -17.50
C TYR A 277 -9.21 19.56 -18.89
N LYS A 278 -10.05 18.87 -19.67
CA LYS A 278 -10.79 19.52 -20.76
C LYS A 278 -12.16 19.90 -20.20
N PRO A 279 -12.43 21.18 -19.90
CA PRO A 279 -13.77 21.58 -19.53
C PRO A 279 -14.69 21.23 -20.70
N LYS A 280 -15.54 20.22 -20.51
CA LYS A 280 -16.64 19.95 -21.42
C LYS A 280 -17.61 21.13 -21.27
N GLY A 281 -17.44 22.13 -22.14
CA GLY A 281 -18.40 23.22 -22.25
C GLY A 281 -19.79 22.65 -22.56
N ARG A 282 -20.83 23.48 -22.35
CA ARG A 282 -22.26 23.13 -22.48
C ARG A 282 -22.64 22.41 -23.79
N TYR A 283 -21.78 22.46 -24.82
CA TYR A 283 -21.98 21.88 -26.16
C TYR A 283 -20.95 20.83 -26.57
N SER A 284 -20.18 20.23 -25.65
CA SER A 284 -19.15 19.23 -26.00
C SER A 284 -19.68 17.97 -26.71
N HIS A 285 -21.00 17.74 -26.68
CA HIS A 285 -21.66 16.64 -27.40
C HIS A 285 -21.91 16.96 -28.89
N ALA A 286 -21.86 18.24 -29.29
CA ALA A 286 -22.06 18.66 -30.67
C ALA A 286 -20.84 18.43 -31.59
N GLN A 287 -19.65 18.16 -31.02
CA GLN A 287 -18.43 17.95 -31.80
C GLN A 287 -18.19 16.50 -32.25
N ASN A 288 -18.99 15.53 -31.78
CA ASN A 288 -18.86 14.12 -32.17
C ASN A 288 -19.93 13.66 -33.19
N SER A 289 -20.70 14.58 -33.76
CA SER A 289 -21.70 14.26 -34.79
C SER A 289 -21.72 15.34 -35.88
N GLY A 290 -20.69 15.34 -36.72
CA GLY A 290 -20.66 16.19 -37.92
C GLY A 290 -19.26 16.38 -38.46
N GLY A 291 -18.97 15.78 -39.60
CA GLY A 291 -17.80 16.16 -40.39
C GLY A 291 -17.90 17.64 -40.81
N GLY A 292 -16.75 18.30 -40.82
CA GLY A 292 -16.51 19.55 -41.54
C GLY A 292 -17.03 20.82 -40.87
N VAL A 293 -16.17 21.49 -40.09
CA VAL A 293 -16.05 22.96 -40.13
C VAL A 293 -14.55 23.29 -40.02
N GLN A 294 -13.90 23.32 -41.17
CA GLN A 294 -12.73 24.18 -41.37
C GLN A 294 -13.23 25.63 -41.49
N GLU A 295 -12.39 26.55 -41.03
CA GLU A 295 -12.49 28.02 -41.20
C GLU A 295 -13.59 28.72 -40.39
N VAL A 296 -13.17 29.60 -39.48
CA VAL A 296 -13.34 31.06 -39.56
C VAL A 296 -12.91 31.59 -38.20
N PHE A 297 -11.68 32.10 -38.11
CA PHE A 297 -11.33 33.31 -37.33
C PHE A 297 -10.00 33.83 -37.89
N LYS A 298 -10.12 34.44 -39.08
CA LYS A 298 -9.29 35.58 -39.45
C LYS A 298 -10.20 36.79 -39.39
N GLU A 299 -9.95 37.64 -38.40
CA GLU A 299 -9.85 39.11 -38.49
C GLU A 299 -9.32 39.63 -37.15
#